data_AF-A0A260AAE2-F1
#
_entry.id   AF-A0A260AAE2-F1
#
_cell.length_a   1.000
_cell.length_b   1.000
_cell.length_c   1.000
_cell.angle_alpha   90.00
_cell.angle_beta   90.00
_cell.angle_gamma   90.00
#
_symmetry.space_group_name_H-M   'P 1'
#
loop_
_entity.id
_entity.type
_entity.pdbx_description
1 polymer ?
#
loop_
_entity_poly.entity_id
_entity_poly.type
_entity_poly.pdbx_seq_one_letter_code
_entity_poly.pdbx_strand_id
1 'polypeptide(L)'
;MMVLASRTAVLSPPVFFVWKALMHPDVHPKNQGFAWPVMFEGATLPRIVESSECDRVVWSSPWPSVPDVLLQFDLTPETRLRWTLLAHTPTPDQQVVEWLRDQVSHLVNIDLRNATGY
;
A
#
# COMPACT_ATOMS: atom_id res chain seq x y z
N MET A 1 -2.12 -4.64 -18.41
CA MET A 1 -1.62 -4.31 -17.06
C MET A 1 -0.72 -5.45 -16.62
N MET A 2 0.51 -5.17 -16.21
CA MET A 2 1.53 -6.17 -15.88
C MET A 2 1.87 -6.12 -14.38
N VAL A 3 2.15 -7.27 -13.78
CA VAL A 3 2.63 -7.38 -12.41
C VAL A 3 4.14 -7.15 -12.39
N LEU A 4 4.58 -6.14 -11.65
CA LEU A 4 6.00 -5.82 -11.47
C LEU A 4 6.59 -6.60 -10.28
N ALA A 5 5.85 -6.66 -9.17
CA ALA A 5 6.24 -7.40 -7.97
C ALA A 5 5.00 -7.73 -7.14
N SER A 6 5.08 -8.80 -6.35
CA SER A 6 4.04 -9.15 -5.38
C SER A 6 4.67 -9.81 -4.15
N ARG A 7 4.14 -9.51 -2.97
CA ARG A 7 4.55 -10.18 -1.72
C ARG A 7 3.37 -10.25 -0.76
N THR A 8 3.38 -11.28 0.07
CA THR A 8 2.41 -11.44 1.15
C THR A 8 3.07 -11.16 2.49
N ALA A 9 2.40 -10.37 3.32
CA ALA A 9 2.73 -10.14 4.72
C ALA A 9 1.59 -10.66 5.60
N VAL A 10 1.96 -11.28 6.73
CA VAL A 10 0.99 -11.62 7.79
C VAL A 10 0.97 -10.44 8.74
N LEU A 11 -0.23 -9.94 9.02
CA LEU A 11 -0.45 -8.83 9.92
C LEU A 11 -1.16 -9.34 11.18
N SER A 12 -0.86 -8.72 12.32
CA SER A 12 -1.52 -8.99 13.60
C SER A 12 -2.95 -8.42 13.73
N PRO A 13 -3.28 -7.22 13.20
CA PRO A 13 -4.62 -6.66 13.30
C PRO A 13 -5.66 -7.46 12.52
N PRO A 14 -6.93 -7.45 12.95
CA PRO A 14 -8.04 -7.96 12.15
C PRO A 14 -8.14 -7.24 10.79
N VAL A 15 -8.57 -7.98 9.77
CA VAL A 15 -8.63 -7.51 8.37
C VAL A 15 -9.38 -6.19 8.20
N PHE A 16 -10.47 -5.99 8.96
CA PHE A 16 -11.27 -4.77 8.93
C PHE A 16 -10.47 -3.52 9.36
N PHE A 17 -9.58 -3.64 10.35
CA PHE A 17 -8.73 -2.52 10.77
C PHE A 17 -7.69 -2.18 9.71
N VAL A 18 -7.11 -3.21 9.08
CA VAL A 18 -6.15 -3.03 7.97
C VAL A 18 -6.83 -2.39 6.77
N TRP A 19 -8.02 -2.87 6.38
CA TRP A 19 -8.82 -2.31 5.30
C TRP A 19 -9.19 -0.85 5.58
N LYS A 20 -9.73 -0.57 6.77
CA LYS A 20 -10.12 0.79 7.15
C LYS A 20 -8.94 1.75 7.16
N ALA A 21 -7.78 1.28 7.63
CA ALA A 21 -6.55 2.02 7.49
C ALA A 21 -6.36 2.32 6.00
N LEU A 22 -6.15 1.30 5.15
CA LEU A 22 -5.85 1.45 3.72
C LEU A 22 -6.84 2.34 2.93
N MET A 23 -8.11 2.40 3.34
CA MET A 23 -9.13 3.27 2.74
C MET A 23 -8.94 4.77 3.04
N HIS A 24 -8.25 5.09 4.12
CA HIS A 24 -8.03 6.46 4.61
C HIS A 24 -6.55 6.76 4.80
N PRO A 25 -5.72 6.77 3.74
CA PRO A 25 -4.29 7.05 3.85
C PRO A 25 -3.99 8.48 4.33
N ASP A 26 -4.97 9.38 4.28
CA ASP A 26 -4.90 10.76 4.72
C ASP A 26 -5.13 10.95 6.23
N VAL A 27 -5.68 9.94 6.94
CA VAL A 27 -6.05 10.05 8.36
C VAL A 27 -5.47 8.89 9.14
N HIS A 28 -4.55 9.16 10.07
CA HIS A 28 -3.99 8.12 10.95
C HIS A 28 -5.11 7.31 11.64
N PRO A 29 -5.08 5.97 11.66
CA PRO A 29 -6.21 5.15 12.10
C PRO A 29 -6.55 5.35 13.58
N LYS A 30 -5.57 5.84 14.35
CA LYS A 30 -5.68 6.24 15.76
C LYS A 30 -6.06 7.71 15.98
N ASN A 31 -6.48 8.44 14.93
CA ASN A 31 -6.85 9.86 14.97
C ASN A 31 -5.77 10.77 15.58
N GLN A 32 -4.49 10.50 15.28
CA GLN A 32 -3.35 11.24 15.85
C GLN A 32 -3.06 12.58 15.15
N GLY A 33 -3.90 13.00 14.20
CA GLY A 33 -3.82 14.31 13.54
C GLY A 33 -2.83 14.41 12.37
N PHE A 34 -2.21 13.29 11.96
CA PHE A 34 -1.37 13.21 10.77
C PHE A 34 -1.87 12.10 9.82
N ALA A 35 -1.41 12.09 8.58
CA ALA A 35 -1.69 11.03 7.62
C ALA A 35 -0.82 9.79 7.92
N TRP A 36 -1.31 8.60 7.58
CA TRP A 36 -0.54 7.37 7.64
C TRP A 36 -0.64 6.77 6.23
N PRO A 37 0.43 6.79 5.44
CA PRO A 37 1.75 6.32 5.81
C PRO A 37 2.69 7.45 6.20
N VAL A 38 3.80 7.13 6.87
CA VAL A 38 4.96 8.02 6.88
C VAL A 38 5.54 7.99 5.48
N MET A 39 4.91 8.76 4.59
CA MET A 39 5.28 8.82 3.18
C MET A 39 6.74 9.26 3.09
N PHE A 40 7.55 8.48 2.36
CA PHE A 40 8.95 8.81 2.08
C PHE A 40 9.09 10.23 1.55
N GLU A 41 10.25 10.86 1.74
CA GLU A 41 10.48 12.24 1.31
C GLU A 41 10.05 12.45 -0.15
N GLY A 42 9.08 13.36 -0.37
CA GLY A 42 8.55 13.69 -1.69
C GLY A 42 7.42 12.77 -2.20
N ALA A 43 7.01 11.74 -1.46
CA ALA A 43 5.88 10.90 -1.84
C ALA A 43 4.54 11.63 -1.62
N THR A 44 3.59 11.38 -2.52
CA THR A 44 2.26 12.01 -2.52
C THR A 44 1.24 11.07 -1.90
N LEU A 45 0.22 11.63 -1.23
CA LEU A 45 -0.89 10.84 -0.73
C LEU A 45 -1.56 10.05 -1.86
N PRO A 46 -1.62 8.71 -1.77
CA PRO A 46 -2.24 7.90 -2.79
C PRO A 46 -3.77 8.11 -2.76
N ARG A 47 -4.37 8.06 -3.95
CA ARG A 47 -5.83 8.07 -4.12
C ARG A 47 -6.34 6.65 -4.23
N ILE A 48 -7.53 6.38 -3.69
CA ILE A 48 -8.19 5.09 -3.88
C ILE A 48 -8.76 5.03 -5.30
N VAL A 49 -8.25 4.10 -6.11
CA VAL A 49 -8.69 3.88 -7.50
C VAL A 49 -9.83 2.87 -7.53
N GLU A 50 -9.73 1.82 -6.73
CA GLU A 50 -10.74 0.75 -6.59
C GLU A 50 -10.72 0.23 -5.15
N SER A 51 -11.85 -0.23 -4.65
CA SER A 51 -11.91 -0.93 -3.36
C SER A 51 -13.06 -1.94 -3.32
N SER A 52 -12.85 -3.03 -2.60
CA SER A 52 -13.85 -3.99 -2.16
C SER A 52 -13.73 -4.14 -0.65
N GLU A 53 -14.85 -4.12 0.06
CA GLU A 53 -14.87 -4.12 1.52
C GLU A 53 -14.15 -5.36 2.07
N CYS A 54 -13.13 -5.14 2.92
CA CYS A 54 -12.29 -6.17 3.54
C CYS A 54 -11.54 -7.13 2.60
N ASP A 55 -11.68 -6.98 1.29
CA ASP A 55 -11.09 -7.89 0.29
C ASP A 55 -9.98 -7.22 -0.52
N ARG A 56 -10.16 -5.96 -0.91
CA ARG A 56 -9.23 -5.28 -1.82
C ARG A 56 -9.21 -3.77 -1.64
N VAL A 57 -8.03 -3.18 -1.76
CA VAL A 57 -7.86 -1.73 -1.97
C VAL A 57 -6.81 -1.51 -3.04
N VAL A 58 -7.08 -0.65 -4.02
CA VAL A 58 -6.12 -0.25 -5.06
C VAL A 58 -5.82 1.22 -4.91
N TRP A 59 -4.53 1.52 -4.75
CA TRP A 59 -4.01 2.87 -4.67
C TRP A 59 -3.41 3.30 -6.02
N SER A 60 -3.61 4.58 -6.33
CA SER A 60 -2.79 5.28 -7.34
C SER A 60 -1.34 5.32 -6.87
N SER A 61 -0.41 5.60 -7.79
CA SER A 61 1.00 5.69 -7.43
C SER A 61 1.22 6.72 -6.31
N PRO A 62 1.80 6.32 -5.17
CA PRO A 62 2.27 7.26 -4.17
C PRO A 62 3.58 7.95 -4.57
N TRP A 63 4.26 7.49 -5.63
CA TRP A 63 5.58 7.98 -6.03
C TRP A 63 5.50 8.86 -7.28
N PRO A 64 5.89 10.14 -7.21
CA PRO A 64 5.87 11.04 -8.36
C PRO A 64 6.77 10.60 -9.52
N SER A 65 7.81 9.83 -9.25
CA SER A 65 8.74 9.30 -10.26
C SER A 65 8.12 8.20 -11.14
N VAL A 66 7.06 7.55 -10.67
CA VAL A 66 6.36 6.47 -11.40
C VAL A 66 4.85 6.62 -11.28
N PRO A 67 4.25 7.69 -11.84
CA PRO A 67 2.85 8.02 -11.63
C PRO A 67 1.87 6.95 -12.16
N ASP A 68 2.32 6.15 -13.13
CA ASP A 68 1.50 5.14 -13.81
C ASP A 68 1.48 3.77 -13.08
N VAL A 69 2.15 3.66 -11.94
CA VAL A 69 2.16 2.44 -11.12
C VAL A 69 0.95 2.42 -10.20
N LEU A 70 0.23 1.31 -10.16
CA LEU A 70 -0.84 1.04 -9.20
C LEU A 70 -0.32 0.10 -8.12
N LEU A 71 -0.74 0.35 -6.89
CA LEU A 71 -0.45 -0.49 -5.75
C LEU A 71 -1.74 -1.16 -5.28
N GLN A 72 -1.87 -2.44 -5.57
CA GLN A 72 -3.01 -3.24 -5.14
C GLN A 72 -2.71 -3.96 -3.85
N PHE A 73 -3.64 -3.90 -2.92
CA PHE A 73 -3.68 -4.63 -1.67
C PHE A 73 -4.84 -5.61 -1.72
N ASP A 74 -4.54 -6.91 -1.74
CA ASP A 74 -5.52 -7.95 -1.52
C ASP A 74 -5.44 -8.39 -0.04
N LEU A 75 -6.59 -8.38 0.60
CA LEU A 75 -6.77 -8.74 1.99
C LEU A 75 -7.45 -10.11 2.08
N THR A 76 -7.10 -10.87 3.09
CA THR A 76 -7.75 -12.15 3.38
C THR A 76 -8.19 -12.21 4.84
N PRO A 77 -9.27 -12.95 5.17
CA PRO A 77 -9.74 -13.09 6.55
C PRO A 77 -8.68 -13.62 7.52
N GLU A 78 -7.69 -14.35 7.02
CA GLU A 78 -6.57 -14.95 7.77
C GLU A 78 -5.47 -13.94 8.14
N THR A 79 -5.82 -12.65 8.21
CA THR A 79 -4.92 -11.51 8.48
C THR A 79 -3.71 -11.43 7.54
N ARG A 80 -3.81 -11.99 6.33
CA ARG A 80 -2.77 -11.86 5.30
C ARG A 80 -3.11 -10.72 4.37
N LEU A 81 -2.13 -9.86 4.15
CA LEU A 81 -2.14 -8.80 3.17
C LEU A 81 -1.16 -9.17 2.05
N ARG A 82 -1.67 -9.33 0.83
CA ARG A 82 -0.83 -9.40 -0.36
C ARG A 82 -0.81 -8.04 -1.02
N TRP A 83 0.36 -7.47 -1.20
CA TRP A 83 0.52 -6.29 -2.02
C TRP A 83 1.07 -6.67 -3.39
N THR A 84 0.63 -5.97 -4.43
CA THR A 84 1.03 -6.19 -5.82
C THR A 84 1.25 -4.84 -6.50
N LEU A 85 2.44 -4.66 -7.06
CA LEU A 85 2.79 -3.51 -7.90
C LEU A 85 2.37 -3.82 -9.34
N LEU A 86 1.58 -2.93 -9.92
CA LEU A 86 0.99 -3.10 -11.24
C LEU A 86 1.36 -1.89 -12.10
N ALA A 87 1.67 -2.09 -13.37
CA ALA A 87 1.94 -0.98 -14.29
C ALA A 87 1.37 -1.23 -15.68
N HIS A 88 1.15 -0.13 -16.40
CA HIS A 88 0.96 -0.14 -17.83
C HIS A 88 2.31 -0.04 -18.55
N THR A 89 2.34 -0.41 -19.84
CA THR A 89 3.54 -0.28 -20.65
C THR A 89 3.79 1.20 -20.96
N PRO A 90 5.03 1.72 -20.85
CA PRO A 90 6.27 0.99 -20.55
C PRO A 90 6.45 0.65 -19.07
N THR A 91 6.93 -0.57 -18.80
CA THR A 91 7.29 -0.97 -17.44
C THR A 91 8.54 -0.23 -16.97
N PRO A 92 8.61 0.19 -15.69
CA PRO A 92 9.84 0.73 -15.11
C PRO A 92 11.01 -0.24 -15.27
N ASP A 93 12.23 0.29 -15.23
CA ASP A 93 13.42 -0.55 -15.22
C ASP A 93 13.49 -1.43 -13.95
N GLN A 94 14.35 -2.44 -13.97
CA GLN A 94 14.47 -3.38 -12.86
C GLN A 94 14.92 -2.69 -11.55
N GLN A 95 15.78 -1.67 -11.64
CA GLN A 95 16.29 -0.97 -10.47
C GLN A 95 15.18 -0.20 -9.75
N VAL A 96 14.29 0.46 -10.50
CA VAL A 96 13.10 1.13 -9.99
C VAL A 96 12.13 0.12 -9.41
N VAL A 97 11.92 -1.04 -10.05
CA VAL A 97 11.05 -2.11 -9.49
C VAL A 97 11.58 -2.62 -8.15
N GLU A 98 12.90 -2.82 -8.02
CA GLU A 98 13.52 -3.23 -6.76
C GLU A 98 13.37 -2.16 -5.67
N TRP A 99 13.60 -0.89 -6.00
CA TRP A 99 13.35 0.22 -5.09
C TRP A 99 11.89 0.27 -4.64
N LEU A 100 10.93 0.17 -5.57
CA LEU A 100 9.49 0.16 -5.26
C LEU A 100 9.11 -0.99 -4.32
N ARG A 101 9.64 -2.19 -4.56
CA ARG A 101 9.43 -3.34 -3.67
C ARG A 101 9.88 -3.05 -2.24
N ASP A 102 11.01 -2.40 -2.08
CA ASP A 102 11.55 -2.07 -0.76
C ASP A 102 10.71 -0.98 -0.09
N GLN A 103 10.24 0.02 -0.85
CA GLN A 103 9.31 1.05 -0.35
C GLN A 103 7.99 0.44 0.14
N VAL A 104 7.35 -0.42 -0.67
CA VAL A 104 6.09 -1.08 -0.27
C VAL A 104 6.31 -2.03 0.90
N SER A 105 7.44 -2.74 0.92
CA SER A 105 7.78 -3.61 2.04
C SER A 105 7.90 -2.84 3.35
N HIS A 106 8.53 -1.66 3.33
CA HIS A 106 8.60 -0.79 4.50
C HIS A 106 7.21 -0.25 4.88
N LEU A 107 6.44 0.26 3.93
CA LEU A 107 5.09 0.77 4.16
C LEU A 107 4.19 -0.27 4.84
N VAL A 108 4.22 -1.51 4.36
CA VAL A 108 3.39 -2.59 4.90
C VAL A 108 3.90 -3.12 6.24
N ASN A 109 5.21 -3.31 6.39
CA ASN A 109 5.77 -3.96 7.57
C ASN A 109 6.11 -3.00 8.71
N ILE A 110 6.19 -1.69 8.44
CA ILE A 110 6.52 -0.66 9.43
C ILE A 110 5.36 0.31 9.56
N ASP A 111 5.03 1.10 8.54
CA ASP A 111 4.06 2.19 8.68
C ASP A 111 2.65 1.68 9.02
N LEU A 112 2.17 0.69 8.26
CA LEU A 112 0.85 0.09 8.48
C LEU A 112 0.76 -0.60 9.85
N ARG A 113 1.82 -1.26 10.29
CA ARG A 113 1.85 -1.90 11.62
C ARG A 113 1.85 -0.86 12.74
N ASN A 114 2.66 0.18 12.61
CA ASN A 114 2.69 1.30 13.56
C ASN A 114 1.33 2.01 13.64
N ALA A 115 0.73 2.25 12.48
CA ALA A 115 -0.55 2.95 12.36
C ALA A 115 -1.72 2.16 12.95
N THR A 116 -1.75 0.85 12.70
CA THR A 116 -2.77 -0.05 13.27
C THR A 116 -2.51 -0.35 14.75
N GLY A 117 -1.25 -0.31 15.21
CA GLY A 117 -0.88 -0.45 16.61
C GLY A 117 -0.74 -1.87 17.13
N TYR A 118 -0.51 -2.84 16.25
CA TYR A 118 -0.32 -4.25 16.59
C TYR A 118 1.05 -4.77 16.14
#